data_AF-A0AAW4BQH4-F1
#
_entry.id   AF-A0AAW4BQH4-F1
#
_cell.length_a   1.000
_cell.length_b   1.000
_cell.length_c   1.000
_cell.angle_alpha   90.00
_cell.angle_beta   90.00
_cell.angle_gamma   90.00
#
_symmetry.space_group_name_H-M   'P 1'
#
loop_
_entity.id
_entity.type
_entity.pdbx_description
1 polymer ?
#
loop_
_entity_poly.entity_id
_entity_poly.type
_entity_poly.pdbx_seq_one_letter_code
_entity_poly.pdbx_strand_id
1 'polypeptide(L)'
;LNRYIYTYLTAGTFLESIELIGTAGQDNISVTKSRSIVLPTPPLEEQSRIVHKVNDLLNICDQLKQRLRDSQQTQLQLTDAIVEQVA
;
A
#
# COMPACT_ATOMS: atom_id res chain seq x y z
N LEU A 1 -7.40 2.52 17.91
CA LEU A 1 -7.28 3.93 17.49
C LEU A 1 -6.06 4.19 16.60
N ASN A 2 -4.81 4.02 17.09
CA ASN A 2 -3.60 4.33 16.30
C ASN A 2 -3.53 3.60 14.93
N ARG A 3 -3.92 2.32 14.88
CA ARG A 3 -3.89 1.53 13.64
C ARG A 3 -4.86 2.03 12.56
N TYR A 4 -6.07 2.44 12.94
CA TYR A 4 -7.05 2.99 11.99
C TYR A 4 -6.58 4.31 11.40
N ILE A 5 -6.05 5.21 12.24
CA ILE A 5 -5.49 6.50 11.81
C ILE A 5 -4.35 6.25 10.82
N TYR A 6 -3.44 5.33 11.14
CA TYR A 6 -2.37 4.95 10.22
C TYR A 6 -2.92 4.44 8.88
N THR A 7 -3.86 3.49 8.89
CA THR A 7 -4.50 2.97 7.68
C THR A 7 -5.14 4.07 6.83
N TYR A 8 -5.86 5.01 7.46
CA TYR A 8 -6.49 6.13 6.76
C TYR A 8 -5.46 7.09 6.15
N LEU A 9 -4.42 7.44 6.92
CA LEU A 9 -3.36 8.34 6.44
C LEU A 9 -2.55 7.71 5.29
N THR A 10 -2.27 6.41 5.37
CA THR A 10 -1.58 5.67 4.30
C THR A 10 -2.42 5.55 3.04
N ALA A 11 -3.74 5.44 3.16
CA ALA A 11 -4.63 5.46 2.00
C ALA A 11 -4.54 6.78 1.22
N GLY A 12 -4.22 7.89 1.90
CA GLY A 12 -3.92 9.17 1.25
C GLY A 12 -5.11 9.85 0.58
N THR A 13 -6.32 9.32 0.69
CA THR A 13 -7.53 9.85 0.03
C THR A 13 -7.84 11.29 0.41
N PHE A 14 -7.45 11.70 1.62
CA PHE A 14 -7.60 13.08 2.09
C PHE A 14 -6.71 14.07 1.32
N LEU A 15 -5.59 13.61 0.72
CA LEU A 15 -4.69 14.47 -0.05
C LEU A 15 -5.34 15.02 -1.32
N GLU A 16 -6.33 14.32 -1.89
CA GLU A 16 -7.10 14.82 -3.05
C GLU A 16 -7.81 16.15 -2.75
N SER A 17 -8.18 16.36 -1.48
CA SER A 17 -8.86 17.57 -1.02
C SER A 17 -7.91 18.68 -0.56
N ILE A 18 -6.60 18.45 -0.59
CA ILE A 18 -5.60 19.40 -0.08
C ILE A 18 -4.75 19.88 -1.25
N GLU A 19 -4.78 21.18 -1.51
CA GLU A 19 -3.80 21.79 -2.42
C GLU A 19 -2.40 21.63 -1.83
N LEU A 20 -1.59 20.76 -2.43
CA LEU A 20 -0.19 20.57 -2.08
C LEU A 20 0.60 21.78 -2.59
N ILE A 21 1.59 22.22 -1.80
CA ILE A 21 2.49 23.29 -2.20
C ILE A 21 3.83 22.65 -2.52
N GLY A 22 4.29 22.72 -3.76
CA GLY A 22 5.52 22.08 -4.18
C GLY A 22 6.27 22.84 -5.26
N THR A 23 7.58 22.81 -5.19
CA THR A 23 8.49 23.24 -6.27
C THR A 23 9.37 22.05 -6.63
N ALA A 24 9.56 21.79 -7.92
CA ALA A 24 10.46 20.75 -8.44
C ALA A 24 10.19 19.32 -7.92
N GLY A 25 8.96 18.82 -8.05
CA GLY A 25 8.64 17.39 -7.84
C GLY A 25 8.55 16.94 -6.38
N GLN A 26 8.58 17.87 -5.42
CA GLN A 26 8.29 17.60 -4.02
C GLN A 26 7.02 18.33 -3.59
N ASP A 27 5.98 17.56 -3.30
CA ASP A 27 4.75 18.07 -2.72
C ASP A 27 4.91 18.19 -1.21
N ASN A 28 4.60 19.37 -0.68
CA ASN A 28 4.68 19.66 0.75
C ASN A 28 3.33 20.11 1.30
N ILE A 29 3.03 19.70 2.54
CA ILE A 29 1.81 20.09 3.26
C ILE A 29 2.21 21.07 4.35
N SER A 30 1.65 22.28 4.33
CA SER A 30 1.90 23.25 5.40
C SER A 30 1.28 22.81 6.72
N VAL A 31 1.85 23.23 7.85
CA VAL A 31 1.32 22.92 9.19
C VAL A 31 -0.13 23.37 9.35
N THR A 32 -0.51 24.49 8.72
CA THR A 32 -1.89 24.98 8.74
C THR A 32 -2.83 24.02 8.00
N LYS A 33 -2.42 23.53 6.82
CA LYS A 33 -3.21 22.58 6.02
C LYS A 33 -3.28 21.19 6.66
N SER A 34 -2.22 20.75 7.35
CA SER A 34 -2.25 19.47 8.06
C SER A 34 -3.21 19.50 9.27
N ARG A 35 -3.33 20.64 9.96
CA ARG A 35 -4.29 20.83 11.05
C ARG A 35 -5.75 20.84 10.58
N SER A 36 -6.01 21.17 9.31
CA SER A 36 -7.35 21.13 8.73
C SER A 36 -7.74 19.77 8.16
N ILE A 37 -6.89 18.74 8.26
CA ILE A 37 -7.23 17.39 7.81
C ILE A 37 -8.41 16.87 8.63
N VAL A 38 -9.51 16.59 7.95
CA VAL A 38 -10.68 15.93 8.56
C VAL A 38 -10.42 14.43 8.58
N LEU A 39 -10.35 13.88 9.79
CA LEU A 39 -10.27 12.44 10.02
C LEU A 39 -11.68 11.91 10.34
N PRO A 40 -12.27 11.05 9.50
CA PRO A 40 -13.52 10.37 9.86
C PRO A 40 -13.25 9.44 11.04
N THR A 41 -14.05 9.55 12.10
CA THR A 41 -13.89 8.75 13.32
C THR A 41 -15.13 7.87 13.54
N PRO A 42 -15.24 6.72 12.84
CA PRO A 42 -16.36 5.81 13.05
C PRO A 42 -16.30 5.14 14.44
N PRO A 43 -17.35 4.45 14.89
CA PRO A 43 -17.34 3.70 16.15
C PRO A 43 -16.16 2.72 16.24
N LEU A 44 -15.70 2.41 17.47
CA LEU A 44 -14.51 1.59 17.69
C LEU A 44 -14.58 0.20 17.04
N GLU A 45 -15.75 -0.42 17.06
CA GLU A 45 -16.00 -1.69 16.39
C GLU A 45 -15.75 -1.59 14.89
N GLU A 46 -16.25 -0.53 14.26
CA GLU A 46 -16.09 -0.29 12.83
C GLU A 46 -14.64 0.04 12.47
N GLN A 47 -13.94 0.81 13.31
CA GLN A 47 -12.49 1.03 13.14
C GLN A 47 -11.73 -0.30 13.12
N SER A 48 -12.09 -1.23 14.02
CA SER A 48 -11.49 -2.56 14.08
C SER A 48 -11.82 -3.38 12.82
N ARG A 49 -13.08 -3.39 12.39
CA ARG A 49 -13.52 -4.12 11.19
C ARG A 49 -12.78 -3.67 9.94
N ILE A 50 -12.63 -2.35 9.75
CA ILE A 50 -11.89 -1.76 8.63
C ILE A 50 -10.43 -2.21 8.65
N VAL A 51 -9.76 -2.10 9.80
CA VAL A 51 -8.35 -2.48 9.95
C VAL A 51 -8.12 -3.96 9.62
N HIS A 52 -8.98 -4.84 10.13
CA HIS A 52 -8.90 -6.28 9.82
C HIS A 52 -9.05 -6.53 8.33
N LYS A 53 -10.08 -5.93 7.71
CA LYS A 53 -10.32 -6.14 6.28
C LYS A 53 -9.16 -5.66 5.41
N VAL A 54 -8.56 -4.51 5.75
CA VAL A 54 -7.40 -4.00 5.02
C VAL A 54 -6.20 -4.93 5.18
N ASN A 55 -5.92 -5.41 6.40
CA ASN A 55 -4.82 -6.37 6.62
C ASN A 55 -5.03 -7.66 5.83
N ASP A 56 -6.24 -8.21 5.80
CA ASP A 56 -6.56 -9.42 5.03
C ASP A 56 -6.27 -9.22 3.53
N LEU A 57 -6.69 -8.09 2.97
CA LEU A 57 -6.44 -7.75 1.57
C LEU A 57 -4.94 -7.59 1.27
N LEU A 58 -4.20 -6.92 2.15
CA LEU A 58 -2.74 -6.77 1.99
C LEU A 58 -2.02 -8.11 2.06
N ASN A 59 -2.44 -9.01 2.96
CA ASN A 59 -1.90 -10.37 3.04
C ASN A 59 -2.12 -11.14 1.73
N ILE A 60 -3.31 -11.02 1.12
CA ILE A 60 -3.59 -11.63 -0.18
C ILE A 60 -2.65 -11.05 -1.25
N CYS A 61 -2.47 -9.72 -1.28
CA CYS A 61 -1.54 -9.09 -2.21
C CYS A 61 -0.11 -9.60 -2.05
N ASP A 62 0.36 -9.79 -0.82
CA ASP A 62 1.72 -10.29 -0.57
C ASP A 62 1.88 -11.75 -0.99
N GLN A 63 0.88 -12.60 -0.75
CA GLN A 63 0.85 -13.97 -1.25
C GLN A 63 0.88 -14.02 -2.79
N LEU A 64 0.12 -13.14 -3.46
CA LEU A 64 0.11 -13.04 -4.92
C LEU A 64 1.48 -12.61 -5.46
N LYS A 65 2.11 -11.60 -4.84
CA LYS A 65 3.47 -11.16 -5.20
C LYS A 65 4.51 -12.26 -4.99
N GLN A 66 4.35 -13.08 -3.95
CA GLN A 66 5.24 -14.22 -3.71
C GLN A 66 5.08 -15.27 -4.80
N ARG A 67 3.84 -15.72 -5.09
CA ARG A 67 3.56 -16.69 -6.15
C ARG A 67 4.06 -16.23 -7.52
N LEU A 68 3.94 -14.95 -7.82
CA LEU A 68 4.46 -14.38 -9.07
C LEU A 68 5.98 -14.50 -9.15
N ARG A 69 6.69 -14.18 -8.06
CA ARG A 69 8.16 -14.31 -7.97
C ARG A 69 8.59 -15.77 -8.11
N ASP A 70 7.92 -16.68 -7.41
CA ASP A 70 8.23 -18.11 -7.47
C ASP A 70 8.05 -18.63 -8.91
N SER A 71 6.95 -18.25 -9.58
CA SER A 71 6.69 -18.62 -10.98
C SER A 71 7.76 -18.08 -11.93
N GLN A 72 8.21 -16.84 -11.74
CA GLN A 72 9.28 -16.24 -12.55
C GLN A 72 10.61 -16.96 -12.34
N GLN A 73 10.93 -17.31 -11.09
CA GLN A 73 12.13 -18.07 -10.77
C GLN A 73 12.12 -19.47 -11.39
N THR A 74 10.99 -20.18 -11.33
CA THR A 74 10.85 -21.48 -11.99
C THR A 74 11.02 -21.37 -13.50
N GLN A 75 10.45 -20.33 -14.13
CA GLN A 75 10.63 -20.11 -15.57
C GLN A 75 12.10 -19.88 -15.96
N LEU A 76 12.86 -19.12 -15.15
CA LEU A 76 14.29 -18.91 -15.37
C LEU A 76 15.07 -20.23 -15.24
N GLN A 77 14.85 -20.98 -14.16
CA GLN A 77 15.51 -22.26 -13.93
C GLN A 77 15.26 -23.28 -15.07
N LEU A 78 14.04 -23.34 -15.58
CA LEU A 78 13.70 -24.20 -16.72
C LEU A 78 14.39 -23.73 -18.01
N THR A 79 14.48 -22.42 -18.22
CA THR A 79 15.16 -21.85 -19.38
C THR A 79 16.66 -22.18 -19.35
N ASP A 80 17.31 -21.99 -18.20
CA ASP A 80 18.73 -22.31 -18.03
C ASP A 80 19.00 -23.81 -18.25
N ALA A 81 18.16 -24.69 -17.68
CA ALA A 81 18.29 -26.13 -17.87
C ALA A 81 18.12 -26.58 -19.33
N ILE A 82 17.24 -25.93 -20.11
CA ILE A 82 17.09 -26.20 -21.54
C ILE A 82 18.32 -25.74 -22.31
N VAL A 83 18.87 -24.56 -22.00
CA VAL A 83 20.07 -24.04 -22.64
C VAL A 83 21.27 -24.95 -22.38
N GLU A 84 21.45 -25.43 -21.14
CA GLU A 84 22.52 -26.38 -20.77
C GLU A 84 22.40 -27.75 -21.47
N GLN A 85 21.18 -28.20 -21.80
CA GLN A 85 20.98 -29.48 -22.50
C GLN A 85 21.23 -29.40 -24.01
N VAL A 86 21.15 -28.19 -24.59
CA VAL A 86 21.31 -27.95 -26.03
C VAL A 86 22.74 -27.47 -26.36
N ALA A 87 23.51 -27.05 -25.36
CA ALA A 87 24.95 -26.75 -25.46
C ALA A 87 25.81 -28.03 -25.36
#